data_AF-A0A1G7W818-F1
#
_entry.id   AF-A0A1G7W818-F1
#
_cell.length_a   1.000
_cell.length_b   1.000
_cell.length_c   1.000
_cell.angle_alpha   90.00
_cell.angle_beta   90.00
_cell.angle_gamma   90.00
#
_symmetry.space_group_name_H-M   'P 1'
#
loop_
_entity.id
_entity.type
_entity.pdbx_description
1 polymer ?
#
loop_
_entity_poly.entity_id
_entity_poly.type
_entity_poly.pdbx_seq_one_letter_code
_entity_poly.pdbx_strand_id
1 'polypeptide(L)' 'MTIREAFTDLINQRGWYVKLEIPEGTANSTKKRFLEGKPVTEDKMKEILQRAGYRIKQVELWEK' A
#
# COMPACT_ATOMS: atom_id res chain seq x y z
N MET A 1 -2.28 -7.18 11.36
CA MET A 1 -2.22 -6.09 10.36
C MET A 1 -2.46 -6.71 9.00
N THR A 2 -3.58 -6.38 8.36
CA THR A 2 -3.87 -6.80 6.99
C THR A 2 -3.13 -5.91 5.98
N ILE A 3 -2.97 -6.38 4.74
CA ILE A 3 -2.34 -5.61 3.64
C ILE A 3 -3.06 -4.29 3.43
N ARG A 4 -4.40 -4.29 3.54
CA ARG A 4 -5.24 -3.12 3.33
C ARG A 4 -5.06 -2.08 4.43
N GLU A 5 -4.91 -2.50 5.69
CA GLU A 5 -4.57 -1.60 6.80
C GLU A 5 -3.18 -1.00 6.64
N ALA A 6 -2.17 -1.81 6.32
CA ALA A 6 -0.81 -1.35 6.08
C ALA A 6 -0.74 -0.33 4.93
N PHE A 7 -1.47 -0.62 3.85
CA PHE A 7 -1.58 0.27 2.70
C PHE A 7 -2.30 1.57 3.06
N THR A 8 -3.35 1.50 3.88
CA THR A 8 -4.08 2.68 4.37
C THR A 8 -3.17 3.57 5.22
N ASP A 9 -2.38 2.99 6.10
CA ASP A 9 -1.42 3.72 6.93
C ASP A 9 -0.37 4.44 6.05
N LEU A 10 0.20 3.72 5.08
CA LEU A 10 1.18 4.26 4.13
C LEU A 10 0.63 5.45 3.32
N ILE A 11 -0.55 5.31 2.69
CA ILE A 11 -1.12 6.40 1.85
C ILE A 11 -1.59 7.61 2.66
N ASN A 12 -1.76 7.46 3.98
CA ASN A 12 -2.07 8.56 4.90
C ASN A 12 -0.83 9.33 5.34
N GLN A 13 0.37 8.75 5.26
CA GLN A 13 1.61 9.47 5.53
C GLN A 13 1.86 10.57 4.49
N ARG A 14 2.20 11.79 4.93
CA ARG A 14 2.52 12.89 4.01
C ARG A 14 3.81 12.58 3.25
N GLY A 15 3.77 12.64 1.92
CA GLY A 15 4.95 12.39 1.09
C GLY A 15 5.38 10.93 1.00
N TRP A 16 4.50 9.96 1.28
CA TRP A 16 4.80 8.52 1.21
C TRP A 16 5.40 8.09 -0.13
N TYR A 17 5.04 8.77 -1.22
CA TYR A 17 5.52 8.54 -2.58
C TYR A 17 6.96 9.03 -2.83
N VAL A 18 7.46 9.98 -2.04
CA VAL A 18 8.79 10.58 -2.21
C VAL A 18 9.88 9.55 -1.97
N LYS A 19 9.73 8.73 -0.93
CA LYS A 19 10.69 7.66 -0.61
C LYS A 19 10.59 6.45 -1.54
N LEU A 20 9.52 6.38 -2.34
CA LEU A 20 9.22 5.27 -3.24
C LEU A 20 9.57 5.56 -4.69
N GLU A 21 10.05 6.77 -4.97
CA GLU A 21 10.26 7.28 -6.32
C GLU A 21 8.99 7.16 -7.19
N ILE A 22 7.81 7.22 -6.53
CA ILE A 22 6.53 7.19 -7.21
C ILE A 22 6.18 8.63 -7.60
N PRO A 23 5.79 8.88 -8.88
CA PRO A 23 5.33 10.19 -9.29
C PRO A 23 4.14 10.64 -8.45
N GLU A 24 4.15 11.90 -8.02
CA GLU A 24 3.08 12.47 -7.19
C GLU A 24 1.69 12.27 -7.82
N GLY A 25 1.58 12.41 -9.15
CA GLY A 25 0.34 12.16 -9.87
C GLY A 25 -0.17 10.72 -9.74
N THR A 26 0.74 9.74 -9.78
CA THR A 26 0.43 8.32 -9.57
C THR A 26 0.03 8.04 -8.12
N ALA A 27 0.71 8.66 -7.17
CA ALA A 27 0.41 8.54 -5.75
C ALA A 27 -0.97 9.11 -5.41
N ASN A 28 -1.27 10.32 -5.90
CA ASN A 28 -2.55 10.97 -5.67
C ASN A 28 -3.70 10.22 -6.35
N SER A 29 -3.49 9.74 -7.58
CA SER A 29 -4.46 8.91 -8.29
C SER A 29 -4.72 7.58 -7.56
N THR A 30 -3.68 6.93 -7.05
CA THR A 30 -3.78 5.69 -6.28
C THR A 30 -4.52 5.91 -4.97
N LYS A 31 -4.16 6.96 -4.22
CA LYS A 31 -4.85 7.35 -2.98
C LYS A 31 -6.32 7.64 -3.23
N LYS A 32 -6.62 8.45 -4.25
CA LYS A 32 -7.99 8.79 -4.63
C LYS A 32 -8.80 7.54 -5.01
N ARG A 33 -8.26 6.66 -5.85
CA ARG A 33 -8.91 5.39 -6.22
C ARG A 33 -9.21 4.51 -5.01
N PHE A 34 -8.25 4.38 -4.10
CA PHE A 34 -8.41 3.58 -2.89
C PHE A 34 -9.50 4.14 -1.96
N LEU A 35 -9.53 5.46 -1.78
CA LEU A 35 -10.54 6.15 -0.97
C LEU A 35 -11.93 6.15 -1.62
N GLU A 36 -12.01 6.20 -2.95
CA GLU A 36 -13.26 6.04 -3.70
C GLU A 36 -13.80 4.59 -3.69
N GLY A 37 -13.12 3.65 -3.02
CA GLY A 37 -13.52 2.24 -2.99
C GLY A 37 -13.35 1.52 -4.33
N LYS A 38 -12.59 2.10 -5.26
CA LYS A 38 -12.28 1.45 -6.54
C LYS A 38 -11.36 0.25 -6.30
N PRO A 39 -11.47 -0.80 -7.12
CA PRO A 39 -10.64 -1.99 -6.98
C PRO A 39 -9.17 -1.63 -7.22
N VAL A 40 -8.42 -1.50 -6.14
CA VAL A 40 -6.97 -1.57 -6.15
C VAL A 40 -6.65 -3.03 -5.88
N THR A 41 -6.00 -3.70 -6.81
CA THR A 41 -5.61 -5.10 -6.63
C THR A 41 -4.65 -5.24 -5.45
N GLU A 42 -4.81 -6.29 -4.65
CA GLU A 42 -3.90 -6.58 -3.53
C GLU A 42 -2.44 -6.66 -3.98
N ASP A 43 -2.19 -7.19 -5.18
CA ASP A 43 -0.87 -7.24 -5.80
C ASP A 43 -0.22 -5.84 -5.91
N LYS A 44 -1.00 -4.84 -6.33
CA LYS A 44 -0.56 -3.45 -6.43
C LYS A 44 -0.25 -2.84 -5.06
N MET A 45 -1.06 -3.18 -4.05
CA MET A 45 -0.80 -2.76 -2.66
C MET A 45 0.48 -3.40 -2.13
N LYS A 46 0.68 -4.70 -2.38
CA LYS A 46 1.88 -5.44 -1.99
C LYS A 46 3.13 -4.89 -2.66
N GLU A 47 3.09 -4.56 -3.94
CA GLU A 47 4.20 -3.93 -4.67
C GLU A 47 4.60 -2.60 -4.00
N ILE A 48 3.62 -1.73 -3.75
CA ILE A 48 3.86 -0.42 -3.13
C ILE A 48 4.39 -0.57 -1.70
N LEU A 49 3.82 -1.47 -0.91
CA LEU A 49 4.27 -1.76 0.46
C LEU A 49 5.69 -2.34 0.48
N GLN A 50 6.02 -3.26 -0.42
CA GLN A 50 7.37 -3.80 -0.53
C GLN A 50 8.39 -2.71 -0.86
N ARG A 51 8.07 -1.82 -1.80
CA ARG A 51 8.94 -0.66 -2.12
C ARG A 51 9.06 0.28 -0.92
N ALA A 52 8.04 0.37 -0.06
CA ALA A 52 8.06 1.19 1.16
C ALA A 52 8.90 0.58 2.29
N GLY A 53 9.49 -0.59 2.06
CA GLY A 53 10.19 -1.32 3.11
C GLY A 53 9.22 -1.89 4.16
N TYR A 54 7.91 -1.90 3.88
CA TYR A 54 6.99 -2.73 4.67
C TYR A 54 7.34 -4.18 4.35
N ARG A 55 8.16 -4.76 5.23
CA ARG A 55 8.18 -6.21 5.41
C ARG A 55 6.81 -6.57 5.93
N ILE A 56 5.92 -6.99 5.03
CA ILE A 56 4.71 -7.70 5.42
C ILE A 56 5.24 -8.91 6.18
N LYS A 57 5.28 -8.82 7.51
CA LYS A 57 5.58 -9.92 8.40
C LYS A 57 4.32 -10.79 8.34
N GLN A 58 4.17 -11.50 7.23
CA GLN A 58 3.17 -12.51 7.05
C GLN A 58 3.46 -13.53 8.14
N VAL A 59 2.64 -13.53 9.20
CA VAL A 59 2.50 -14.73 10.00
C VAL A 59 1.78 -15.68 9.05
N GLU A 60 2.54 -16.55 8.39
CA GLU A 60 1.97 -17.73 7.75
C GLU A 60 1.25 -18.52 8.86
N LEU A 61 -0.05 -18.27 9.02
CA LEU A 61 -0.93 -19.24 9.66
C LEU A 61 -1.07 -20.39 8.67
N TRP A 62 -0.16 -21.35 8.76
CA TRP A 62 -0.46 -22.73 8.39
C TRP A 62 -1.55 -23.18 9.36
N GLU A 63 -2.82 -22.96 9.00
CA GLU A 63 -3.91 -23.70 9.63
C GLU A 63 -3.59 -25.19 9.42
N LYS A 64 -3.40 -25.88 10.53
CA LYS A 64 -3.03 -27.30 10.61
C LYS A 64 -4.25 -28.12 10.96
#